data_AF-A0A6P0RIC8-F1
#
_entry.id   AF-A0A6P0RIC8-F1
#
_cell.length_a   1.000
_cell.length_b   1.000
_cell.length_c   1.000
_cell.angle_alpha   90.00
_cell.angle_beta   90.00
_cell.angle_gamma   90.00
#
_symmetry.space_group_name_H-M   'P 1'
#
loop_
_entity.id
_entity.type
_entity.pdbx_description
1 polymer ?
#
loop_
_entity_poly.entity_id
_entity_poly.type
_entity_poly.pdbx_seq_one_letter_code
_entity_poly.pdbx_strand_id
1 'polypeptide(L)'
;MIDSSNFDAVPPDIEMYEAKLLKSRNDIESFKKLSDGLLFGKIGVDAFLGIIPVVGGVYTGFAGLWMLMQASRVRASLGDMFLIVFLSVIDILIGFFVGVGDVLDALFRIHAWLGERLIEHIDMQLAFIEKAKNRASQSQNPDFTALRDILFRGGKTRQQQILIYIVIAIVLLVGLAMCS
;
A
#
# COMPACT_ATOMS: atom_id res chain seq x y z
N MET A 1 -22.21 -21.78 -35.70
CA MET A 1 -20.87 -21.86 -35.11
C MET A 1 -20.87 -20.88 -33.95
N ILE A 2 -21.03 -21.36 -32.72
CA ILE A 2 -21.02 -20.51 -31.54
C ILE A 2 -19.56 -20.12 -31.31
N ASP A 3 -19.30 -18.83 -31.31
CA ASP A 3 -17.97 -18.27 -31.07
C ASP A 3 -17.52 -18.63 -29.65
N SER A 4 -16.53 -19.51 -29.56
CA SER A 4 -15.97 -19.97 -28.29
C SER A 4 -15.18 -18.89 -27.56
N SER A 5 -14.93 -17.72 -28.16
CA SER A 5 -14.36 -16.56 -27.44
C SER A 5 -15.34 -15.95 -26.42
N ASN A 6 -16.62 -16.30 -26.47
CA ASN A 6 -17.64 -15.74 -25.58
C ASN A 6 -17.77 -16.50 -24.24
N PHE A 7 -17.06 -17.62 -24.06
CA PHE A 7 -17.07 -18.41 -22.81
C PHE A 7 -15.97 -17.99 -21.82
N ASP A 8 -14.97 -17.24 -22.31
CA ASP A 8 -13.85 -16.69 -21.53
C ASP A 8 -14.04 -15.19 -21.18
N ALA A 9 -15.20 -14.62 -21.47
CA ALA A 9 -15.41 -13.18 -21.62
C ALA A 9 -15.52 -12.40 -20.29
N VAL A 10 -14.53 -12.53 -19.40
CA VAL A 10 -14.27 -11.48 -18.41
C VAL A 10 -13.82 -10.24 -19.20
N PRO A 11 -14.46 -9.07 -19.00
CA PRO A 11 -14.05 -7.86 -19.67
C PRO A 11 -12.56 -7.55 -19.44
N PRO A 12 -11.81 -7.13 -20.49
CA PRO A 12 -10.37 -6.93 -20.40
C PRO A 12 -9.96 -5.85 -19.37
N ASP A 13 -10.87 -4.94 -18.99
CA ASP A 13 -10.65 -3.96 -17.92
C ASP A 13 -10.61 -4.58 -16.52
N ILE A 14 -11.37 -5.66 -16.28
CA ILE A 14 -11.37 -6.38 -15.00
C ILE A 14 -10.11 -7.22 -14.87
N GLU A 15 -9.69 -7.91 -15.92
CA GLU A 15 -8.43 -8.68 -15.94
C GLU A 15 -7.22 -7.77 -15.70
N MET A 16 -7.19 -6.60 -16.35
CA MET A 16 -6.14 -5.61 -16.12
C MET A 16 -6.14 -5.11 -14.67
N TYR A 17 -7.32 -4.91 -14.07
CA TYR A 17 -7.43 -4.47 -12.68
C TYR A 17 -6.95 -5.56 -11.71
N GLU A 18 -7.35 -6.81 -11.92
CA GLU A 18 -6.88 -7.98 -11.17
C GLU A 18 -5.35 -8.12 -11.23
N ALA A 19 -4.75 -8.01 -12.43
CA ALA A 19 -3.30 -8.05 -12.60
C ALA A 19 -2.59 -6.92 -11.86
N LYS A 20 -3.18 -5.70 -11.82
CA LYS A 20 -2.65 -4.58 -11.04
C LYS A 20 -2.72 -4.85 -9.53
N LEU A 21 -3.80 -5.46 -9.04
CA LEU A 21 -3.95 -5.85 -7.64
C LEU A 21 -2.91 -6.89 -7.24
N LEU A 22 -2.76 -7.96 -8.03
CA LEU A 22 -1.78 -9.01 -7.77
C LEU A 22 -0.35 -8.48 -7.75
N LYS A 23 0.00 -7.61 -8.70
CA LYS A 23 1.31 -6.94 -8.70
C LYS A 23 1.51 -6.13 -7.43
N SER A 24 0.52 -5.31 -7.08
CA SER A 24 0.56 -4.47 -5.88
C SER A 24 0.72 -5.30 -4.60
N ARG A 25 -0.01 -6.43 -4.50
CA ARG A 25 0.09 -7.38 -3.38
C ARG A 25 1.50 -7.94 -3.26
N ASN A 26 2.09 -8.40 -4.37
CA ASN A 26 3.43 -8.97 -4.38
C ASN A 26 4.50 -7.92 -4.02
N ASP A 27 4.35 -6.69 -4.48
CA ASP A 27 5.24 -5.57 -4.14
C ASP A 27 5.16 -5.27 -2.63
N ILE A 28 3.95 -5.22 -2.06
CA ILE A 28 3.74 -5.01 -0.61
C ILE A 28 4.26 -6.19 0.22
N GLU A 29 4.05 -7.43 -0.24
CA GLU A 29 4.53 -8.64 0.44
C GLU A 29 6.06 -8.70 0.45
N SER A 30 6.69 -8.32 -0.67
CA SER A 30 8.15 -8.18 -0.76
C SER A 30 8.66 -7.11 0.20
N PHE A 31 7.99 -5.96 0.27
CA PHE A 31 8.32 -4.91 1.24
C PHE A 31 8.16 -5.38 2.69
N LYS A 32 7.07 -6.09 3.01
CA LYS A 32 6.85 -6.67 4.34
C LYS A 32 7.97 -7.65 4.71
N LYS A 33 8.34 -8.56 3.79
CA LYS A 33 9.47 -9.49 3.99
C LYS A 33 10.80 -8.78 4.18
N LEU A 34 11.04 -7.67 3.50
CA LEU A 34 12.22 -6.84 3.71
C LEU A 34 12.21 -6.19 5.09
N SER A 35 11.07 -5.65 5.51
CA SER A 35 10.88 -5.04 6.83
C SER A 35 11.05 -6.05 7.98
N ASP A 36 10.41 -7.22 7.86
CA ASP A 36 10.53 -8.32 8.83
C ASP A 36 11.94 -8.92 8.82
N GLY A 37 12.57 -9.04 7.64
CA GLY A 37 13.95 -9.50 7.51
C GLY A 37 14.96 -8.54 8.16
N LEU A 38 14.66 -7.24 8.17
CA LEU A 38 15.46 -6.24 8.89
C LEU A 38 15.31 -6.35 10.41
N LEU A 39 14.12 -6.74 10.89
CA LEU A 39 13.82 -6.96 12.31
C LEU A 39 14.48 -8.24 12.87
N PHE A 40 14.64 -9.29 12.07
CA PHE A 40 15.07 -10.63 12.55
C PHE A 40 16.43 -11.13 12.04
N GLY A 41 17.10 -10.44 11.10
CA GLY A 41 18.35 -10.90 10.46
C GLY A 41 19.62 -10.21 10.96
N LYS A 42 20.75 -10.95 11.02
CA LYS A 42 22.12 -10.53 11.44
C LYS A 42 22.77 -9.31 10.73
N ILE A 43 22.04 -8.60 9.88
CA ILE A 43 22.44 -7.30 9.29
C ILE A 43 21.70 -6.15 10.03
N GLY A 44 20.75 -6.53 10.87
CA GLY A 44 19.68 -5.73 11.42
C GLY A 44 20.16 -4.71 12.42
N VAL A 45 19.61 -3.51 12.26
CA VAL A 45 19.63 -2.41 13.20
C VAL A 45 21.05 -1.85 13.46
N ASP A 46 22.07 -2.62 13.82
CA ASP A 46 23.46 -2.15 14.06
C ASP A 46 24.12 -1.46 12.84
N ALA A 47 23.91 -1.98 11.63
CA ALA A 47 24.42 -1.37 10.40
C ALA A 47 23.65 -0.10 9.98
N PHE A 48 22.41 0.06 10.45
CA PHE A 48 21.56 1.22 10.18
C PHE A 48 21.69 2.29 11.29
N LEU A 49 21.85 1.84 12.54
CA LEU A 49 22.14 2.62 13.76
C LEU A 49 23.49 3.33 13.66
N GLY A 50 24.49 2.70 13.03
CA GLY A 50 25.80 3.30 12.80
C GLY A 50 25.78 4.47 11.80
N ILE A 51 24.71 4.61 11.00
CA ILE A 51 24.58 5.62 9.96
C ILE A 51 23.50 6.62 10.39
N ILE A 52 23.82 7.50 11.35
CA ILE A 52 23.20 8.82 11.59
C ILE A 52 21.66 8.83 11.84
N PRO A 53 21.16 9.37 12.98
CA PRO A 53 19.72 9.44 13.31
C PRO A 53 18.80 10.07 12.24
N VAL A 54 19.37 10.86 11.33
CA VAL A 54 18.73 11.41 10.12
C VAL A 54 18.12 10.33 9.21
N VAL A 55 18.72 9.15 9.15
CA VAL A 55 18.30 8.09 8.22
C VAL A 55 16.93 7.51 8.60
N GLY A 56 16.55 7.51 9.89
CA GLY A 56 15.24 7.04 10.33
C GLY A 56 14.09 7.90 9.78
N GLY A 57 14.21 9.22 9.86
CA GLY A 57 13.20 10.15 9.32
C GLY A 57 13.08 10.08 7.80
N VAL A 58 14.20 9.94 7.09
CA VAL A 58 14.23 9.77 5.63
C VAL A 58 13.60 8.43 5.22
N TYR A 59 13.90 7.35 5.94
CA TYR A 59 13.33 6.04 5.69
C TYR A 59 11.82 6.02 5.91
N THR A 60 11.33 6.50 7.05
CA THR A 60 9.90 6.57 7.35
C THR A 60 9.16 7.43 6.33
N GLY A 61 9.73 8.57 5.95
CA GLY A 61 9.16 9.42 4.91
C GLY A 61 9.05 8.71 3.56
N PHE A 62 10.10 7.97 3.18
CA PHE A 62 10.13 7.21 1.93
C PHE A 62 9.17 6.01 1.96
N ALA A 63 9.17 5.24 3.04
CA ALA A 63 8.31 4.06 3.22
C ALA A 63 6.83 4.45 3.29
N GLY A 64 6.50 5.51 4.04
CA GLY A 64 5.16 6.09 4.08
C GLY A 64 4.68 6.59 2.71
N LEU A 65 5.55 7.28 1.97
CA LEU A 65 5.24 7.76 0.62
C LEU A 65 5.04 6.59 -0.36
N TRP A 66 5.90 5.57 -0.30
CA TRP A 66 5.78 4.36 -1.11
C TRP A 66 4.48 3.61 -0.84
N MET A 67 4.16 3.37 0.43
CA MET A 67 2.90 2.74 0.86
C MET A 67 1.69 3.54 0.40
N LEU A 68 1.73 4.87 0.50
CA LEU A 68 0.64 5.74 0.09
C LEU A 68 0.43 5.73 -1.44
N MET A 69 1.51 5.70 -2.22
CA MET A 69 1.44 5.51 -3.67
C MET A 69 0.80 4.16 -4.01
N GLN A 70 1.18 3.10 -3.29
CA GLN A 70 0.67 1.77 -3.54
C GLN A 70 -0.81 1.65 -3.13
N ALA A 71 -1.20 2.26 -2.02
CA ALA A 71 -2.58 2.42 -1.58
C ALA A 71 -3.43 3.19 -2.61
N SER A 72 -2.85 4.22 -3.23
CA SER A 72 -3.53 4.98 -4.29
C SER A 72 -3.75 4.15 -5.55
N ARG A 73 -2.78 3.34 -5.95
CA ARG A 73 -2.90 2.43 -7.11
C ARG A 73 -4.01 1.39 -6.93
N VAL A 74 -4.17 0.86 -5.71
CA VAL A 74 -5.21 -0.13 -5.39
C VAL A 74 -6.52 0.48 -4.93
N ARG A 75 -6.63 1.82 -4.97
CA ARG A 75 -7.81 2.58 -4.51
C ARG A 75 -8.25 2.17 -3.10
N ALA A 76 -7.27 2.00 -2.22
CA ALA A 76 -7.52 1.67 -0.81
C ALA A 76 -8.44 2.72 -0.16
N SER A 77 -9.07 2.32 0.94
CA SER A 77 -10.00 3.19 1.65
C SER A 77 -9.28 4.46 2.14
N LEU A 78 -10.02 5.58 2.20
CA LEU A 78 -9.49 6.84 2.77
C LEU A 78 -9.01 6.66 4.21
N GLY A 79 -9.62 5.74 4.96
CA GLY A 79 -9.20 5.40 6.32
C GLY A 79 -7.82 4.77 6.35
N ASP A 80 -7.54 3.79 5.47
CA ASP A 80 -6.23 3.13 5.41
C ASP A 80 -5.14 4.12 4.94
N MET A 81 -5.46 5.01 3.99
CA MET A 81 -4.54 6.07 3.58
C MET A 81 -4.25 7.06 4.70
N PHE A 82 -5.28 7.52 5.43
CA PHE A 82 -5.11 8.42 6.56
C PHE A 82 -4.27 7.76 7.65
N LEU A 83 -4.46 6.47 7.89
CA LEU A 83 -3.69 5.69 8.85
C LEU A 83 -2.21 5.60 8.46
N ILE A 84 -1.90 5.36 7.18
CA ILE A 84 -0.54 5.41 6.64
C ILE A 84 0.08 6.79 6.90
N VAL A 85 -0.61 7.87 6.52
CA VAL A 85 -0.12 9.24 6.73
C VAL A 85 0.09 9.53 8.21
N PHE A 86 -0.90 9.25 9.04
CA PHE A 86 -0.89 9.55 10.47
C PHE A 86 0.24 8.83 11.18
N LEU A 87 0.40 7.52 10.92
CA LEU A 87 1.46 6.72 11.53
C LEU A 87 2.85 7.15 11.04
N SER A 88 3.03 7.44 9.74
CA SER A 88 4.31 7.97 9.24
C SER A 88 4.69 9.32 9.86
N VAL A 89 3.71 10.19 10.13
CA VAL A 89 3.97 11.48 10.80
C VAL A 89 4.36 11.28 12.26
N ILE A 90 3.65 10.41 12.98
CA ILE A 90 3.98 10.07 14.38
C ILE A 90 5.36 9.44 14.46
N ASP A 91 5.69 8.52 13.56
CA ASP A 91 7.00 7.87 13.48
C ASP A 91 8.14 8.88 13.24
N ILE A 92 7.95 9.84 12.33
CA ILE A 92 8.90 10.93 12.11
C ILE A 92 9.10 11.72 13.41
N LEU A 93 8.03 12.08 14.11
CA LEU A 93 8.09 12.84 15.37
C LEU A 93 8.78 12.04 16.50
N ILE A 94 8.55 10.73 16.57
CA ILE A 94 9.21 9.84 17.53
C ILE A 94 10.70 9.69 17.18
N GLY A 95 11.04 9.60 15.89
CA GLY A 95 12.43 9.52 15.41
C GLY A 95 13.30 10.74 15.75
N PHE A 96 12.70 11.88 16.13
CA PHE A 96 13.42 13.04 16.66
C PHE A 96 13.90 12.86 18.12
N PHE A 97 13.34 11.92 18.88
CA PHE A 97 13.78 11.63 20.25
C PHE A 97 14.95 10.64 20.25
N VAL A 98 15.98 10.90 21.06
CA VAL A 98 17.19 10.06 21.16
C VAL A 98 16.86 8.73 21.85
N GLY A 99 17.01 7.62 21.11
CA GLY A 99 16.69 6.26 21.56
C GLY A 99 16.53 5.30 20.37
N VAL A 100 17.58 5.17 19.56
CA VAL A 100 17.45 4.75 18.14
C VAL A 100 17.11 3.26 17.94
N GLY A 101 17.45 2.38 18.89
CA GLY A 101 17.16 0.94 18.77
C GLY A 101 15.67 0.60 18.83
N ASP A 102 15.02 0.93 19.95
CA ASP A 102 13.60 0.63 20.17
C ASP A 102 12.68 1.36 19.18
N VAL A 103 13.08 2.55 18.73
CA VAL A 103 12.33 3.33 17.75
C VAL A 103 12.35 2.63 16.39
N LEU A 104 13.53 2.25 15.86
CA LEU A 104 13.62 1.55 14.57
C LEU A 104 12.78 0.27 14.55
N ASP A 105 12.80 -0.51 15.63
CA ASP A 105 11.98 -1.72 15.75
C ASP A 105 10.48 -1.42 15.71
N ALA A 106 10.04 -0.33 16.34
CA ALA A 106 8.66 0.12 16.27
C ALA A 106 8.28 0.56 14.84
N LEU A 107 9.18 1.29 14.15
CA LEU A 107 8.98 1.75 12.77
C LEU A 107 8.73 0.57 11.82
N PHE A 108 9.65 -0.40 11.79
CA PHE A 108 9.54 -1.55 10.88
C PHE A 108 8.28 -2.39 11.17
N ARG A 109 7.93 -2.54 12.45
CA ARG A 109 6.71 -3.25 12.85
C ARG A 109 5.45 -2.56 12.37
N ILE A 110 5.37 -1.23 12.50
CA ILE A 110 4.21 -0.44 12.06
C ILE A 110 4.05 -0.52 10.54
N HIS A 111 5.14 -0.42 9.78
CA HIS A 111 5.10 -0.51 8.33
C HIS A 111 4.72 -1.91 7.83
N ALA A 112 5.19 -2.97 8.49
CA ALA A 112 4.78 -4.34 8.20
C ALA A 112 3.27 -4.54 8.44
N TRP A 113 2.75 -3.99 9.54
CA TRP A 113 1.31 -4.03 9.86
C TRP A 113 0.45 -3.25 8.86
N LEU A 114 0.90 -2.07 8.43
CA LEU A 114 0.24 -1.29 7.37
C LEU A 114 0.20 -2.06 6.05
N GLY A 115 1.31 -2.72 5.70
CA GLY A 115 1.37 -3.58 4.52
C GLY A 115 0.37 -4.73 4.59
N GLU A 116 0.22 -5.36 5.76
CA GLU A 116 -0.74 -6.44 5.99
C GLU A 116 -2.19 -5.97 5.80
N ARG A 117 -2.58 -4.82 6.37
CA ARG A 117 -3.91 -4.24 6.13
C ARG A 117 -4.17 -3.98 4.65
N LEU A 118 -3.16 -3.51 3.92
CA LEU A 118 -3.29 -3.24 2.49
C LEU A 118 -3.44 -4.54 1.68
N ILE A 119 -2.72 -5.60 2.06
CA ILE A 119 -2.88 -6.94 1.49
C ILE A 119 -4.28 -7.47 1.78
N GLU A 120 -4.80 -7.38 3.00
CA GLU A 120 -6.18 -7.78 3.34
C GLU A 120 -7.20 -7.05 2.45
N HIS A 121 -7.00 -5.76 2.22
CA HIS A 121 -7.86 -4.97 1.34
C HIS A 121 -7.81 -5.47 -0.12
N ILE A 122 -6.61 -5.79 -0.62
CA ILE A 122 -6.44 -6.36 -1.96
C ILE A 122 -7.08 -7.75 -2.05
N ASP A 123 -6.88 -8.60 -1.06
CA ASP A 123 -7.42 -9.97 -1.01
C ASP A 123 -8.95 -9.96 -0.98
N MET A 124 -9.56 -9.01 -0.27
CA MET A 124 -11.01 -8.78 -0.34
C MET A 124 -11.46 -8.44 -1.76
N GLN A 125 -10.78 -7.53 -2.46
CA GLN A 125 -11.14 -7.16 -3.84
C GLN A 125 -10.98 -8.33 -4.81
N LEU A 126 -9.90 -9.10 -4.70
CA LEU A 126 -9.67 -10.30 -5.51
C LEU A 126 -10.78 -11.34 -5.29
N ALA A 127 -11.17 -11.61 -4.04
CA ALA A 127 -12.25 -12.54 -3.72
C ALA A 127 -13.61 -12.10 -4.29
N PHE A 128 -13.87 -10.79 -4.37
CA PHE A 128 -15.06 -10.25 -5.02
C PHE A 128 -15.04 -10.47 -6.54
N ILE A 129 -13.90 -10.23 -7.19
CA ILE A 129 -13.72 -10.47 -8.62
C ILE A 129 -13.91 -11.95 -8.95
N GLU A 130 -13.30 -12.86 -8.18
CA GLU A 130 -13.42 -14.30 -8.36
C GLU A 130 -14.88 -14.78 -8.20
N LYS A 131 -15.57 -14.33 -7.14
CA LYS A 131 -17.00 -14.65 -6.95
C LYS A 131 -17.87 -14.17 -8.11
N ALA A 132 -17.59 -12.97 -8.64
CA ALA A 132 -18.32 -12.42 -9.77
C ALA A 132 -18.01 -13.20 -11.07
N LYS A 133 -16.75 -13.57 -11.29
CA LYS A 133 -16.32 -14.43 -12.42
C LYS A 133 -17.01 -15.79 -12.38
N ASN A 134 -17.05 -16.44 -11.21
CA ASN A 134 -17.71 -17.74 -11.04
C ASN A 134 -19.23 -17.67 -11.31
N ARG A 135 -19.89 -16.59 -10.88
CA ARG A 135 -21.32 -16.35 -11.19
C ARG A 135 -21.55 -16.06 -12.66
N ALA A 136 -20.63 -15.32 -13.28
CA ALA A 136 -20.69 -15.00 -14.70
C ALA A 136 -20.51 -16.25 -15.57
N SER A 137 -19.56 -17.12 -15.25
CA SER A 137 -19.36 -18.40 -15.95
C SER A 137 -20.54 -19.37 -15.81
N GLN A 138 -21.36 -19.20 -14.76
CA GLN A 138 -22.56 -20.01 -14.55
C GLN A 138 -23.82 -19.41 -15.21
N SER A 139 -23.79 -18.11 -15.57
CA SER A 139 -24.90 -17.40 -16.20
C SER A 139 -24.78 -17.42 -17.72
N GLN A 140 -25.88 -17.72 -18.42
CA GLN A 140 -25.94 -17.67 -19.88
C GLN A 140 -25.80 -16.24 -20.44
N ASN A 141 -25.97 -15.21 -19.60
CA ASN A 141 -25.80 -13.80 -19.98
C ASN A 141 -25.27 -12.99 -18.77
N PRO A 142 -23.94 -12.91 -18.59
CA PRO A 142 -23.35 -12.23 -17.44
C PRO A 142 -23.37 -10.70 -17.57
N ASP A 143 -23.96 -10.02 -16.59
CA ASP A 143 -23.90 -8.55 -16.47
C ASP A 143 -22.72 -8.12 -15.59
N PHE A 144 -21.67 -7.59 -16.22
CA PHE A 144 -20.48 -7.07 -15.55
C PHE A 144 -20.60 -5.59 -15.14
N THR A 145 -21.72 -4.92 -15.44
CA THR A 145 -21.91 -3.49 -15.17
C THR A 145 -21.87 -3.19 -13.68
N ALA A 146 -22.51 -4.04 -12.86
CA ALA A 146 -22.51 -3.90 -11.41
C ALA A 146 -21.10 -4.11 -10.81
N LEU A 147 -20.33 -5.06 -11.35
CA LEU A 147 -18.95 -5.31 -10.93
C LEU A 147 -18.06 -4.12 -11.29
N ARG A 148 -18.22 -3.59 -12.50
CA ARG A 148 -17.49 -2.40 -12.97
C ARG A 148 -17.83 -1.18 -12.12
N ASP A 149 -19.09 -0.98 -11.79
CA ASP A 149 -19.49 0.11 -10.89
C ASP A 149 -18.84 -0.07 -9.51
N ILE A 150 -18.89 -1.24 -8.88
CA ILE A 150 -18.28 -1.45 -7.55
C ILE A 150 -16.74 -1.28 -7.58
N LEU A 151 -16.05 -1.83 -8.59
CA LEU A 151 -14.59 -1.71 -8.73
C LEU A 151 -14.15 -0.28 -9.07
N PHE A 152 -14.90 0.40 -9.94
CA PHE A 152 -14.47 1.66 -10.53
C PHE A 152 -15.11 2.93 -9.92
N ARG A 153 -16.21 2.83 -9.15
CA ARG A 153 -16.96 3.95 -8.54
C ARG A 153 -16.27 4.63 -7.36
N GLY A 154 -15.11 4.13 -6.92
CA GLY A 154 -14.23 4.78 -5.93
C GLY A 154 -13.54 6.05 -6.45
N GLY A 155 -14.29 7.01 -6.97
CA GLY A 155 -13.80 8.31 -7.41
C GLY A 155 -13.72 9.31 -6.25
N LYS A 156 -12.62 9.31 -5.49
CA LYS A 156 -12.28 10.42 -4.58
C LYS A 156 -10.82 10.86 -4.75
N THR A 157 -10.50 11.23 -5.99
CA THR A 157 -9.19 11.68 -6.46
C THR A 157 -8.67 12.93 -5.75
N ARG A 158 -9.56 13.84 -5.30
CA ARG A 158 -9.15 15.15 -4.76
C ARG A 158 -8.64 15.08 -3.32
N GLN A 159 -9.23 14.24 -2.47
CA GLN A 159 -8.77 14.09 -1.08
C GLN A 159 -7.53 13.21 -0.96
N GLN A 160 -7.39 12.20 -1.82
CA GLN A 160 -6.18 11.38 -1.90
C GLN A 160 -4.96 12.21 -2.31
N GLN A 161 -5.12 13.12 -3.27
CA GLN A 161 -4.04 14.04 -3.66
C GLN A 161 -3.61 14.96 -2.51
N ILE A 162 -4.56 15.48 -1.72
CA ILE A 162 -4.24 16.34 -0.57
C ILE A 162 -3.42 15.57 0.47
N LEU A 163 -3.78 14.32 0.78
CA LEU A 163 -3.02 13.49 1.72
C LEU A 163 -1.59 13.22 1.22
N ILE A 164 -1.42 12.93 -0.08
CA ILE A 164 -0.11 12.76 -0.69
C ILE A 164 0.74 14.04 -0.58
N TYR A 165 0.16 15.21 -0.88
CA TYR A 165 0.88 16.48 -0.77
C TYR A 165 1.25 16.83 0.68
N ILE A 166 0.40 16.51 1.66
CA ILE A 166 0.71 16.71 3.08
C ILE A 166 1.92 15.87 3.50
N VAL A 167 1.97 14.58 3.12
CA VAL A 167 3.12 13.73 3.41
C VAL A 167 4.39 14.27 2.74
N ILE A 168 4.32 14.63 1.47
CA ILE A 168 5.46 15.23 0.75
C ILE A 168 5.95 16.51 1.46
N ALA A 169 5.04 17.39 1.87
CA ALA A 169 5.38 18.62 2.56
C ALA A 169 6.05 18.35 3.92
N ILE A 170 5.56 17.37 4.69
CA ILE A 170 6.15 16.98 5.98
C ILE A 170 7.55 16.39 5.78
N VAL A 171 7.72 15.50 4.81
CA VAL A 171 9.02 14.91 4.47
C VAL A 171 10.03 15.99 4.04
N LEU A 172 9.60 16.95 3.22
CA LEU A 172 10.44 18.08 2.81
C LEU A 172 10.79 19.01 3.98
N LEU A 173 9.84 19.31 4.87
CA LEU A 173 10.08 20.12 6.06
C LEU A 173 11.09 19.49 7.01
N VAL A 174 10.97 18.18 7.24
CA VAL A 174 11.89 17.41 8.08
C VAL A 174 13.27 17.36 7.43
N GLY A 175 13.34 17.07 6.13
CA GLY A 175 14.61 17.07 5.40
C GLY A 175 15.32 18.43 5.43
N LEU A 176 14.57 19.53 5.32
CA LEU A 176 15.11 20.89 5.45
C LEU A 176 15.63 21.17 6.87
N ALA A 177 14.87 20.80 7.91
CA ALA A 177 15.26 21.00 9.30
C ALA A 177 16.51 20.21 9.71
N MET A 178 16.84 19.12 9.01
CA MET A 178 18.07 18.35 9.26
C MET A 178 19.30 18.87 8.50
N CYS A 179 19.11 19.74 7.51
CA CYS A 179 20.18 20.34 6.71
C CYS A 179 20.64 21.73 7.23
N SER A 180 19.94 22.29 8.21
CA SER A 180 20.20 23.61 8.84
C SER A 180 20.77 23.46 10.24
#